data_AF-A0A6G3PT63-F1
#
_entry.id   AF-A0A6G3PT63-F1
#
_cell.length_a   1.000
_cell.length_b   1.000
_cell.length_c   1.000
_cell.angle_alpha   90.00
_cell.angle_beta   90.00
_cell.angle_gamma   90.00
#
_symmetry.space_group_name_H-M   'P 1'
#
loop_
_entity.id
_entity.type
_entity.pdbx_description
1 polymer ?
#
loop_
_entity_poly.entity_id
_entity_poly.type
_entity_poly.pdbx_seq_one_letter_code
_entity_poly.pdbx_strand_id
1 'polypeptide(L)'
;MTTPPTLSSPPAPSAGPPAGPVDADTLHVAFVGEVDHGKSTLLGRVLHDTGAITADRLGARIEDGGLAFLLDGLSEERADLFTLDTAQAVLETEARRYVLIDVPGHLALLKNMATGASRAELGVVVVDCLVRGTDQTRRHLRVLELLGVTNVVCAVTKMDLVGYAEEDFRRVADEMAALVEACGLRLSATVPVSAVAGHNITAPAPDQLPWYTGQPLLDSLHGIGQERARSALLRFAVQAVVGPPGARRIAGRTESGTLRPGQTLTGTDGERCVVRTIERFGEAALEKAEPGDSVGLLFDGAEPTPGTVLAPPDQPLTTGRVWHIRILSTSDTKTLAEGDRCVVRYAAGSAPAYVEHIDSRWNSSTLARLTEDGPVRFTEFADLRLRLDTAAPADRVRDCVQLGRFMLCDEDGRALALGVVDRVEDTEAREPDVRNTKQGKGTP
;
A
#
# COMPACT_ATOMS: atom_id res chain seq x y z
N MET A 1 -5.75 -55.84 28.58
CA MET A 1 -5.07 -55.30 27.37
C MET A 1 -6.11 -54.58 26.55
N THR A 2 -6.32 -53.31 26.88
CA THR A 2 -7.29 -52.41 26.26
C THR A 2 -6.54 -51.49 25.32
N THR A 3 -6.87 -51.55 24.03
CA THR A 3 -6.36 -50.68 22.97
C THR A 3 -6.73 -49.22 23.23
N PRO A 4 -5.82 -48.25 23.01
CA PRO A 4 -6.16 -46.84 23.15
C PRO A 4 -7.02 -46.38 21.95
N PRO A 5 -7.90 -45.37 22.14
CA PRO A 5 -8.71 -44.82 21.06
C PRO A 5 -7.83 -44.01 20.09
N THR A 6 -8.06 -44.21 18.80
CA THR A 6 -7.50 -43.41 17.70
C THR A 6 -8.04 -41.98 17.77
N LEU A 7 -7.15 -41.02 18.02
CA LEU A 7 -7.42 -39.59 17.87
C LEU A 7 -7.60 -39.27 16.38
N SER A 8 -8.83 -38.95 15.98
CA SER A 8 -9.12 -38.37 14.67
C SER A 8 -8.48 -36.99 14.58
N SER A 9 -7.64 -36.77 13.58
CA SER A 9 -7.09 -35.46 13.22
C SER A 9 -8.21 -34.45 12.95
N PRO A 10 -8.08 -33.18 13.39
CA PRO A 10 -9.06 -32.15 13.09
C PRO A 10 -9.09 -31.86 11.58
N PRO A 11 -10.25 -31.48 11.01
CA PRO A 11 -10.32 -31.08 9.61
C PRO A 11 -9.44 -29.85 9.35
N ALA A 12 -8.78 -29.83 8.20
CA ALA A 12 -8.01 -28.69 7.72
C ALA A 12 -8.88 -27.42 7.77
N PRO A 13 -8.31 -26.25 8.12
CA PRO A 13 -9.06 -25.00 8.14
C PRO A 13 -9.63 -24.77 6.74
N SER A 14 -10.96 -24.66 6.65
CA SER A 14 -11.65 -24.31 5.43
C SER A 14 -11.14 -22.93 4.99
N ALA A 15 -10.58 -22.85 3.79
CA ALA A 15 -10.30 -21.58 3.13
C ALA A 15 -11.58 -20.73 3.20
N GLY A 16 -11.47 -19.53 3.78
CA GLY A 16 -12.56 -18.56 3.79
C GLY A 16 -13.06 -18.30 2.37
N PRO A 17 -14.30 -17.81 2.22
CA PRO A 17 -14.87 -17.55 0.91
C PRO A 17 -13.92 -16.66 0.08
N PRO A 18 -13.77 -16.92 -1.23
CA PRO A 18 -12.96 -16.06 -2.08
C PRO A 18 -13.49 -14.63 -1.99
N ALA A 19 -12.60 -13.69 -1.68
CA ALA A 19 -12.93 -12.27 -1.70
C ALA A 19 -13.58 -11.95 -3.05
N GLY A 20 -14.79 -11.39 -3.01
CA GLY A 20 -15.53 -10.98 -4.20
C GLY A 20 -14.73 -9.97 -5.05
N PRO A 21 -15.20 -9.67 -6.27
CA PRO A 21 -14.52 -8.74 -7.17
C PRO A 21 -14.28 -7.41 -6.44
N VAL A 22 -13.01 -6.99 -6.39
CA VAL A 22 -12.61 -5.68 -5.88
C VAL A 22 -13.17 -4.65 -6.86
N ASP A 23 -14.18 -3.90 -6.43
CA ASP A 23 -14.84 -2.90 -7.26
C ASP A 23 -13.81 -1.83 -7.65
N ALA A 24 -13.76 -1.49 -8.94
CA ALA A 24 -12.69 -0.67 -9.55
C ALA A 24 -12.61 0.78 -9.00
N ASP A 25 -13.55 1.18 -8.14
CA ASP A 25 -13.60 2.49 -7.49
C ASP A 25 -13.48 2.41 -5.96
N THR A 26 -12.78 1.38 -5.45
CA THR A 26 -12.51 1.23 -4.01
C THR A 26 -11.16 1.87 -3.63
N LEU A 27 -11.18 2.93 -2.81
CA LEU A 27 -9.95 3.53 -2.25
C LEU A 27 -9.64 2.98 -0.85
N HIS A 28 -8.43 2.46 -0.66
CA HIS A 28 -7.94 2.05 0.65
C HIS A 28 -7.24 3.21 1.37
N VAL A 29 -7.75 3.62 2.54
CA VAL A 29 -7.30 4.80 3.28
C VAL A 29 -6.81 4.39 4.67
N ALA A 30 -5.54 4.62 4.97
CA ALA A 30 -4.96 4.37 6.29
C ALA A 30 -5.09 5.59 7.20
N PHE A 31 -5.77 5.46 8.34
CA PHE A 31 -5.88 6.52 9.35
C PHE A 31 -4.80 6.33 10.40
N VAL A 32 -3.92 7.31 10.54
CA VAL A 32 -2.83 7.31 11.54
C VAL A 32 -2.97 8.52 12.46
N GLY A 33 -2.57 8.40 13.71
CA GLY A 33 -2.68 9.49 14.67
C GLY A 33 -2.21 9.06 16.06
N GLU A 34 -1.68 10.00 16.82
CA GLU A 34 -1.25 9.76 18.20
C GLU A 34 -2.46 9.50 19.11
N VAL A 35 -2.18 8.88 20.26
CA VAL A 35 -3.19 8.67 21.30
C VAL A 35 -3.76 10.04 21.69
N ASP A 36 -5.06 10.11 21.91
CA ASP A 36 -5.79 11.34 22.22
C ASP A 36 -5.87 12.41 21.12
N HIS A 37 -5.29 12.20 19.93
CA HIS A 37 -5.51 13.11 18.79
C HIS A 37 -6.92 13.03 18.18
N GLY A 38 -7.76 12.12 18.69
CA GLY A 38 -9.14 11.97 18.24
C GLY A 38 -9.31 11.13 16.98
N LYS A 39 -8.34 10.27 16.62
CA LYS A 39 -8.43 9.34 15.48
C LYS A 39 -9.69 8.47 15.53
N SER A 40 -9.91 7.78 16.65
CA SER A 40 -11.07 6.91 16.85
C SER A 40 -12.37 7.72 16.83
N THR A 41 -12.41 8.88 17.49
CA THR A 41 -13.57 9.78 17.44
C THR A 41 -13.88 10.24 16.01
N LEU A 42 -12.86 10.59 15.22
CA LEU A 42 -13.02 11.01 13.82
C LEU A 42 -13.53 9.87 12.94
N LEU A 43 -12.95 8.68 13.07
CA LEU A 43 -13.40 7.48 12.35
C LEU A 43 -14.86 7.13 12.69
N GLY A 44 -15.21 7.14 13.98
CA GLY A 44 -16.58 6.91 14.42
C GLY A 44 -17.55 7.97 13.86
N ARG A 45 -17.14 9.24 13.82
CA ARG A 45 -17.92 10.33 13.23
C ARG A 45 -18.17 10.11 11.74
N VAL A 46 -17.12 9.75 10.99
CA VAL A 46 -17.23 9.45 9.56
C VAL A 46 -18.24 8.32 9.33
N LEU A 47 -18.12 7.21 10.06
CA LEU A 47 -19.04 6.07 9.91
C LEU A 47 -20.48 6.39 10.28
N HIS A 48 -20.69 7.24 11.29
CA HIS A 48 -22.00 7.71 11.69
C HIS A 48 -22.63 8.62 10.62
N ASP A 49 -21.90 9.65 10.19
CA ASP A 49 -22.43 10.69 9.30
C ASP A 49 -22.72 10.17 7.88
N THR A 50 -22.05 9.09 7.48
CA THR A 50 -22.30 8.42 6.20
C THR A 50 -23.37 7.34 6.28
N GLY A 51 -23.96 7.11 7.45
CA GLY A 51 -24.97 6.07 7.66
C GLY A 51 -24.45 4.64 7.60
N ALA A 52 -23.13 4.43 7.63
CA ALA A 52 -22.52 3.10 7.67
C ALA A 52 -22.84 2.36 8.99
N ILE A 53 -23.16 3.12 10.04
CA ILE A 53 -23.70 2.61 11.31
C ILE A 53 -25.11 3.23 11.50
N THR A 54 -26.14 2.40 11.61
CA THR A 54 -27.53 2.87 11.82
C THR A 54 -27.76 3.42 13.23
N ALA A 55 -28.55 4.50 13.34
CA ALA A 55 -28.87 5.17 14.60
C ALA A 55 -29.52 4.26 15.67
N ASP A 56 -30.20 3.18 15.26
CA ASP A 56 -30.77 2.17 16.17
C ASP A 56 -29.70 1.33 16.89
N ARG A 57 -28.52 1.19 16.29
CA ARG A 57 -27.34 0.60 16.94
C ARG A 57 -26.59 1.62 17.82
N LEU A 58 -27.04 2.88 17.73
CA LEU A 58 -26.57 4.09 18.38
C LEU A 58 -26.36 3.89 19.89
N GLY A 59 -27.46 3.51 20.55
CA GLY A 59 -27.62 3.73 21.98
C GLY A 59 -27.46 5.22 22.33
N ALA A 60 -28.28 5.73 23.24
CA ALA A 60 -28.15 7.13 23.66
C ALA A 60 -26.83 7.36 24.41
N ARG A 61 -25.82 7.92 23.72
CA ARG A 61 -24.78 8.83 24.27
C ARG A 61 -23.80 9.30 23.17
N ILE A 62 -24.26 10.22 22.33
CA ILE A 62 -23.40 10.99 21.41
C ILE A 62 -22.67 12.12 22.16
N GLU A 63 -23.12 12.48 23.38
CA GLU A 63 -22.68 13.69 24.07
C GLU A 63 -21.48 13.52 25.03
N ASP A 64 -21.12 12.29 25.44
CA ASP A 64 -20.07 12.05 26.45
C ASP A 64 -19.05 10.96 25.99
N GLY A 65 -18.35 11.18 24.88
CA GLY A 65 -17.28 10.27 24.43
C GLY A 65 -17.75 8.93 23.82
N GLY A 66 -19.06 8.71 23.67
CA GLY A 66 -19.63 7.47 23.14
C GLY A 66 -19.18 7.10 21.72
N LEU A 67 -18.74 8.07 20.92
CA LEU A 67 -18.25 7.85 19.56
C LEU A 67 -16.92 7.07 19.51
N ALA A 68 -16.07 7.20 20.53
CA ALA A 68 -14.88 6.37 20.70
C ALA A 68 -15.26 4.96 21.21
N PHE A 69 -16.23 4.90 22.14
CA PHE A 69 -16.79 3.63 22.64
C PHE A 69 -17.48 2.80 21.55
N LEU A 70 -17.98 3.42 20.47
CA LEU A 70 -18.50 2.66 19.32
C LEU A 70 -17.41 1.81 18.68
N LEU A 71 -16.20 2.34 18.47
CA LEU A 71 -15.13 1.58 17.86
C LEU A 71 -14.59 0.51 18.82
N ASP A 72 -14.48 0.84 20.12
CA ASP A 72 -14.06 -0.12 21.14
C ASP A 72 -15.10 -1.25 21.33
N GLY A 73 -16.39 -0.93 21.31
CA GLY A 73 -17.48 -1.92 21.38
C GLY A 73 -17.70 -2.70 20.07
N LEU A 74 -17.47 -2.09 18.91
CA LEU A 74 -17.48 -2.77 17.60
C LEU A 74 -16.33 -3.77 17.48
N SER A 75 -15.23 -3.55 18.21
CA SER A 75 -14.12 -4.50 18.32
C SER A 75 -14.50 -5.77 19.09
N GLU A 76 -15.46 -5.68 20.03
CA GLU A 76 -15.92 -6.82 20.84
C GLU A 76 -17.13 -7.56 20.25
N GLU A 77 -17.98 -6.92 19.42
CA GLU A 77 -19.34 -7.45 19.18
C GLU A 77 -19.75 -7.96 17.78
N ARG A 78 -19.00 -7.86 16.66
CA ARG A 78 -19.35 -8.63 15.43
C ARG A 78 -18.36 -8.59 14.26
N ALA A 79 -18.10 -9.78 13.71
CA ALA A 79 -17.28 -10.10 12.54
C ALA A 79 -17.79 -9.59 11.17
N ASP A 80 -19.01 -9.03 11.08
CA ASP A 80 -19.65 -8.72 9.79
C ASP A 80 -19.56 -7.24 9.35
N LEU A 81 -19.14 -6.33 10.23
CA LEU A 81 -18.90 -4.91 9.89
C LEU A 81 -17.49 -4.42 10.27
N PHE A 82 -16.88 -5.08 11.25
CA PHE A 82 -15.48 -4.97 11.61
C PHE A 82 -14.95 -6.40 11.66
N THR A 83 -14.00 -6.73 10.79
CA THR A 83 -13.30 -8.01 10.95
C THR A 83 -12.28 -7.80 12.08
N LEU A 84 -12.51 -8.51 13.20
CA LEU A 84 -11.70 -8.52 14.43
C LEU A 84 -10.19 -8.68 14.20
N ASP A 85 -9.78 -9.18 13.02
CA ASP A 85 -8.39 -9.43 12.66
C ASP A 85 -7.70 -8.28 11.90
N THR A 86 -8.42 -7.25 11.40
CA THR A 86 -7.83 -6.25 10.47
C THR A 86 -8.12 -4.76 10.74
N ALA A 87 -9.00 -4.41 11.69
CA ALA A 87 -9.34 -3.00 11.99
C ALA A 87 -9.75 -2.18 10.74
N GLN A 88 -10.53 -2.80 9.85
CA GLN A 88 -11.01 -2.19 8.61
C GLN A 88 -12.51 -1.90 8.68
N ALA A 89 -12.91 -0.71 8.25
CA ALA A 89 -14.31 -0.33 8.06
C ALA A 89 -14.57 -0.01 6.58
N VAL A 90 -15.69 -0.48 6.04
CA VAL A 90 -16.10 -0.18 4.67
C VAL A 90 -17.13 0.94 4.69
N LEU A 91 -16.88 1.95 3.87
CA LEU A 91 -17.76 3.09 3.65
C LEU A 91 -18.13 3.13 2.17
N GLU A 92 -19.41 3.22 1.86
CA GLU A 92 -19.90 3.50 0.51
C GLU A 92 -20.53 4.89 0.49
N THR A 93 -20.09 5.71 -0.46
CA THR A 93 -20.66 7.04 -0.73
C THR A 93 -21.26 7.04 -2.14
N GLU A 94 -22.06 8.06 -2.48
CA GLU A 94 -22.55 8.23 -3.86
C GLU A 94 -21.42 8.36 -4.88
N ALA A 95 -20.24 8.84 -4.45
CA ALA A 95 -19.10 9.06 -5.31
C ALA A 95 -18.26 7.81 -5.52
N ARG A 96 -17.94 7.07 -4.45
CA ARG A 96 -17.08 5.87 -4.49
C ARG A 96 -17.10 5.04 -3.21
N ARG A 97 -16.44 3.88 -3.25
CA ARG A 97 -16.25 2.99 -2.10
C ARG A 97 -14.91 3.25 -1.41
N TYR A 98 -14.90 3.13 -0.09
CA TYR A 98 -13.77 3.38 0.77
C TYR A 98 -13.54 2.20 1.72
N VAL A 99 -12.29 1.81 1.88
CA VAL A 99 -11.86 0.89 2.94
C VAL A 99 -10.98 1.69 3.89
N LEU A 100 -11.52 2.06 5.04
CA LEU A 100 -10.83 2.77 6.10
C LEU A 100 -10.05 1.75 6.92
N ILE A 101 -8.73 1.89 6.97
CA ILE A 101 -7.81 1.01 7.68
C ILE A 101 -7.34 1.78 8.90
N ASP A 102 -7.72 1.36 10.08
CA ASP A 102 -7.23 2.00 11.29
C ASP A 102 -5.79 1.57 11.57
N VAL A 103 -4.89 2.55 11.67
CA VAL A 103 -3.51 2.34 12.08
C VAL A 103 -3.39 2.65 13.56
N PRO A 104 -3.44 1.64 14.46
CA PRO A 104 -3.18 1.84 15.87
C PRO A 104 -1.86 2.57 16.12
N GLY A 105 -1.91 3.56 17.02
CA GLY A 105 -0.73 4.31 17.46
C GLY A 105 0.28 3.48 18.27
N HIS A 106 -0.06 2.22 18.60
CA HIS A 106 0.83 1.29 19.27
C HIS A 106 1.31 0.18 18.33
N LEU A 107 2.64 0.12 18.16
CA LEU A 107 3.30 -0.70 17.14
C LEU A 107 3.28 -2.21 17.42
N ALA A 108 2.82 -2.63 18.60
CA ALA A 108 2.51 -4.04 18.91
C ALA A 108 1.42 -4.64 18.00
N LEU A 109 0.64 -3.80 17.30
CA LEU A 109 -0.40 -4.20 16.36
C LEU A 109 0.05 -4.17 14.89
N LEU A 110 1.32 -3.84 14.60
CA LEU A 110 1.86 -3.73 13.24
C LEU A 110 1.70 -5.01 12.39
N LYS A 111 1.64 -6.21 13.00
CA LYS A 111 1.51 -7.48 12.26
C LYS A 111 0.14 -7.60 11.55
N ASN A 112 -0.94 -7.27 12.25
CA ASN A 112 -2.32 -7.31 11.72
C ASN A 112 -2.59 -6.13 10.77
N MET A 113 -1.90 -5.04 11.03
CA MET A 113 -1.89 -3.81 10.28
C MET A 113 -1.14 -3.89 8.95
N ALA A 114 0.01 -4.54 8.89
CA ALA A 114 0.85 -4.49 7.71
C ALA A 114 0.21 -5.25 6.54
N THR A 115 -0.63 -6.26 6.80
CA THR A 115 -1.43 -6.95 5.77
C THR A 115 -2.57 -6.07 5.26
N GLY A 116 -3.24 -5.29 6.13
CA GLY A 116 -4.32 -4.37 5.73
C GLY A 116 -3.81 -3.08 5.09
N ALA A 117 -2.84 -2.43 5.72
CA ALA A 117 -2.27 -1.15 5.34
C ALA A 117 -1.25 -1.24 4.19
N SER A 118 -0.71 -2.43 3.86
CA SER A 118 0.04 -2.64 2.61
C SER A 118 -0.83 -2.51 1.35
N ARG A 119 -2.16 -2.42 1.51
CA ARG A 119 -3.09 -2.08 0.43
C ARG A 119 -3.45 -0.59 0.44
N ALA A 120 -3.11 0.16 1.48
CA ALA A 120 -3.45 1.57 1.57
C ALA A 120 -2.81 2.36 0.42
N GLU A 121 -3.60 3.26 -0.15
CA GLU A 121 -3.20 4.12 -1.27
C GLU A 121 -3.08 5.58 -0.83
N LEU A 122 -3.76 5.92 0.28
CA LEU A 122 -3.82 7.24 0.90
C LEU A 122 -3.66 7.11 2.41
N GLY A 123 -2.93 8.03 3.04
CA GLY A 123 -2.87 8.18 4.48
C GLY A 123 -3.68 9.39 4.95
N VAL A 124 -4.46 9.25 6.01
CA VAL A 124 -5.05 10.38 6.75
C VAL A 124 -4.32 10.49 8.08
N VAL A 125 -3.58 11.58 8.28
CA VAL A 125 -2.86 11.84 9.52
C VAL A 125 -3.72 12.75 10.39
N VAL A 126 -4.11 12.24 11.55
CA VAL A 126 -4.96 12.92 12.53
C VAL A 126 -4.09 13.61 13.56
N VAL A 127 -4.18 14.94 13.62
CA VAL A 127 -3.36 15.81 14.47
C VAL A 127 -4.25 16.71 15.29
N ASP A 128 -4.06 16.74 16.60
CA ASP A 128 -4.76 17.67 17.48
C ASP A 128 -4.25 19.11 17.23
N CYS A 129 -5.15 20.09 17.08
CA CYS A 129 -4.74 21.49 16.96
C CYS A 129 -3.95 22.02 18.18
N LEU A 130 -4.12 21.42 19.36
CA LEU A 130 -3.43 21.78 20.60
C LEU A 130 -2.08 21.07 20.77
N VAL A 131 -1.93 19.89 20.17
CA VAL A 131 -0.72 19.05 20.31
C VAL A 131 0.02 19.04 18.97
N ARG A 132 1.20 19.66 18.98
CA ARG A 132 2.02 19.92 17.79
C ARG A 132 2.54 18.63 17.14
N GLY A 133 3.19 18.76 15.99
CA GLY A 133 3.85 17.66 15.28
C GLY A 133 4.90 16.98 16.14
N THR A 134 4.45 15.96 16.89
CA THR A 134 5.29 15.22 17.83
C THR A 134 6.27 14.31 17.09
N ASP A 135 7.27 13.81 17.81
CA ASP A 135 8.07 12.67 17.36
C ASP A 135 7.17 11.51 16.91
N GLN A 136 6.03 11.29 17.57
CA GLN A 136 5.07 10.24 17.22
C GLN A 136 4.35 10.51 15.89
N THR A 137 4.04 11.76 15.56
CA THR A 137 3.46 12.12 14.25
C THR A 137 4.45 11.84 13.12
N ARG A 138 5.73 12.20 13.30
CA ARG A 138 6.80 11.82 12.38
C ARG A 138 6.90 10.30 12.25
N ARG A 139 6.66 9.54 13.34
CA ARG A 139 6.65 8.08 13.27
C ARG A 139 5.55 7.53 12.39
N HIS A 140 4.33 8.04 12.53
CA HIS A 140 3.21 7.62 11.69
C HIS A 140 3.44 7.91 10.21
N LEU A 141 3.99 9.09 9.89
CA LEU A 141 4.37 9.43 8.51
C LEU A 141 5.39 8.45 7.95
N ARG A 142 6.40 8.08 8.74
CA ARG A 142 7.40 7.10 8.30
C ARG A 142 6.78 5.72 8.09
N VAL A 143 5.85 5.28 8.93
CA VAL A 143 5.11 4.02 8.73
C VAL A 143 4.29 4.04 7.43
N LEU A 144 3.60 5.15 7.13
CA LEU A 144 2.87 5.30 5.87
C LEU A 144 3.80 5.18 4.66
N GLU A 145 4.93 5.86 4.71
CA GLU A 145 5.94 5.81 3.65
C GLU A 145 6.50 4.38 3.45
N LEU A 146 6.77 3.69 4.56
CA LEU A 146 7.17 2.28 4.59
C LEU A 146 6.14 1.32 4.00
N LEU A 147 4.86 1.63 4.19
CA LEU A 147 3.76 0.90 3.56
C LEU A 147 3.61 1.26 2.08
N GLY A 148 4.41 2.18 1.53
CA GLY A 148 4.33 2.62 0.15
C GLY A 148 3.21 3.63 -0.13
N VAL A 149 2.61 4.20 0.93
CA VAL A 149 1.67 5.31 0.79
C VAL A 149 2.48 6.56 0.43
N THR A 150 2.11 7.24 -0.65
CA THR A 150 2.84 8.43 -1.12
C THR A 150 2.05 9.72 -0.94
N ASN A 151 0.73 9.64 -0.78
CA ASN A 151 -0.14 10.80 -0.62
C ASN A 151 -0.74 10.78 0.78
N VAL A 152 -0.81 11.94 1.40
CA VAL A 152 -1.33 12.13 2.75
C VAL A 152 -2.30 13.30 2.79
N VAL A 153 -3.40 13.15 3.51
CA VAL A 153 -4.26 14.24 3.95
C VAL A 153 -4.07 14.44 5.45
N CYS A 154 -3.90 15.68 5.89
CA CYS A 154 -3.79 16.01 7.30
C CYS A 154 -5.16 16.48 7.81
N ALA A 155 -5.72 15.80 8.81
CA ALA A 155 -6.93 16.22 9.50
C ALA A 155 -6.54 16.87 10.83
N VAL A 156 -6.70 18.19 10.93
CA VAL A 156 -6.42 18.97 12.14
C VAL A 156 -7.68 18.96 13.02
N THR A 157 -7.68 18.15 14.07
CA THR A 157 -8.82 17.90 14.94
C THR A 157 -8.91 18.89 16.11
N LYS A 158 -10.04 18.82 16.82
CA LYS A 158 -10.35 19.61 18.02
C LYS A 158 -10.38 21.13 17.82
N MET A 159 -10.68 21.58 16.60
CA MET A 159 -10.83 23.01 16.29
C MET A 159 -11.87 23.72 17.16
N ASP A 160 -12.85 22.98 17.70
CA ASP A 160 -13.82 23.47 18.68
C ASP A 160 -13.17 23.98 19.98
N LEU A 161 -12.07 23.37 20.43
CA LEU A 161 -11.40 23.76 21.67
C LEU A 161 -10.61 25.07 21.55
N VAL A 162 -10.23 25.44 20.33
CA VAL A 162 -9.53 26.71 20.03
C VAL A 162 -10.47 27.76 19.41
N GLY A 163 -11.79 27.53 19.48
CA GLY A 163 -12.77 28.45 18.93
C GLY A 163 -12.62 28.67 17.41
N TYR A 164 -12.16 27.66 16.68
CA TYR A 164 -11.96 27.67 15.23
C TYR A 164 -11.01 28.76 14.73
N ALA A 165 -10.01 29.14 15.53
CA ALA A 165 -9.03 30.16 15.19
C ALA A 165 -8.16 29.76 13.97
N GLU A 166 -8.12 30.63 12.96
CA GLU A 166 -7.33 30.42 11.74
C GLU A 166 -5.82 30.34 12.02
N GLU A 167 -5.33 31.11 12.98
CA GLU A 167 -3.90 31.16 13.31
C GLU A 167 -3.39 29.81 13.84
N ASP A 168 -4.17 29.15 14.71
CA ASP A 168 -3.81 27.85 15.27
C ASP A 168 -3.81 26.77 14.20
N PHE A 169 -4.81 26.78 13.30
CA PHE A 169 -4.83 25.89 12.13
C PHE A 169 -3.62 26.10 11.22
N ARG A 170 -3.34 27.34 10.80
CA ARG A 170 -2.24 27.64 9.88
C ARG A 170 -0.90 27.20 10.46
N ARG A 171 -0.69 27.42 11.75
CA ARG A 171 0.53 27.00 12.45
C ARG A 171 0.75 25.48 12.36
N VAL A 172 -0.29 24.68 12.63
CA VAL A 172 -0.22 23.22 12.52
C VAL A 172 -0.09 22.79 11.06
N ALA A 173 -0.77 23.46 10.13
CA ALA A 173 -0.70 23.16 8.71
C ALA A 173 0.72 23.35 8.15
N ASP A 174 1.41 24.43 8.50
CA ASP A 174 2.78 24.70 8.08
C ASP A 174 3.77 23.67 8.64
N GLU A 175 3.61 23.30 9.92
CA GLU A 175 4.44 22.29 10.57
C GLU A 175 4.24 20.91 9.92
N MET A 176 2.99 20.54 9.64
CA MET A 176 2.66 19.28 8.98
C MET A 176 3.14 19.24 7.53
N ALA A 177 3.07 20.35 6.80
CA ALA A 177 3.63 20.45 5.46
C ALA A 177 5.15 20.16 5.47
N ALA A 178 5.89 20.79 6.38
CA ALA A 178 7.33 20.56 6.52
C ALA A 178 7.66 19.11 6.93
N LEU A 179 6.89 18.51 7.85
CA LEU A 179 7.09 17.13 8.30
C LEU A 179 6.80 16.10 7.19
N VAL A 180 5.70 16.29 6.46
CA VAL A 180 5.31 15.38 5.35
C VAL A 180 6.35 15.43 4.24
N GLU A 181 6.82 16.64 3.87
CA GLU A 181 7.88 16.81 2.88
C GLU A 181 9.20 16.17 3.34
N ALA A 182 9.60 16.36 4.60
CA ALA A 182 10.81 15.76 5.16
C ALA A 182 10.78 14.22 5.16
N CYS A 183 9.59 13.62 5.19
CA CYS A 183 9.39 12.17 5.06
C CYS A 183 9.31 11.69 3.59
N GLY A 184 9.44 12.58 2.60
CA GLY A 184 9.35 12.21 1.18
C GLY A 184 7.92 11.90 0.70
N LEU A 185 6.92 12.37 1.45
CA LEU A 185 5.50 12.18 1.16
C LEU A 185 4.90 13.43 0.51
N ARG A 186 3.78 13.27 -0.19
CA ARG A 186 3.02 14.38 -0.77
C ARG A 186 1.83 14.72 0.12
N LEU A 187 1.80 15.95 0.63
CA LEU A 187 0.62 16.49 1.31
C LEU A 187 -0.41 16.93 0.26
N SER A 188 -1.55 16.27 0.22
CA SER A 188 -2.63 16.55 -0.74
C SER A 188 -3.59 17.63 -0.24
N ALA A 189 -3.91 17.61 1.06
CA ALA A 189 -4.78 18.59 1.69
C ALA A 189 -4.52 18.64 3.21
N THR A 190 -4.79 19.80 3.81
CA THR A 190 -4.86 19.98 5.27
C THR A 190 -6.24 20.50 5.60
N VAL A 191 -7.00 19.75 6.40
CA VAL A 191 -8.43 19.98 6.64
C VAL A 191 -8.67 20.23 8.13
N PRO A 192 -9.19 21.40 8.53
CA PRO A 192 -9.62 21.65 9.91
C PRO A 192 -10.93 20.91 10.16
N VAL A 193 -11.01 20.14 11.24
CA VAL A 193 -12.21 19.35 11.58
C VAL A 193 -12.53 19.40 13.07
N SER A 194 -13.80 19.20 13.42
CA SER A 194 -14.21 18.84 14.78
C SER A 194 -15.04 17.56 14.73
N ALA A 195 -14.46 16.46 15.22
CA ALA A 195 -15.14 15.17 15.25
C ALA A 195 -16.34 15.16 16.23
N VAL A 196 -16.24 15.89 17.34
CA VAL A 196 -17.33 15.98 18.33
C VAL A 196 -18.48 16.82 17.79
N ALA A 197 -18.20 17.97 17.18
CA ALA A 197 -19.25 18.82 16.61
C ALA A 197 -19.74 18.39 15.22
N GLY A 198 -19.00 17.49 14.53
CA GLY A 198 -19.32 17.07 13.15
C GLY A 198 -18.96 18.11 12.09
N HIS A 199 -18.13 19.11 12.41
CA HIS A 199 -17.83 20.20 11.48
C HIS A 199 -16.74 19.82 10.48
N ASN A 200 -17.00 20.13 9.19
CA ASN A 200 -16.08 20.02 8.06
C ASN A 200 -15.60 18.59 7.73
N ILE A 201 -16.42 17.57 8.05
CA ILE A 201 -16.12 16.16 7.81
C ILE A 201 -16.79 15.66 6.53
N THR A 202 -18.12 15.67 6.50
CA THR A 202 -18.94 15.28 5.34
C THR A 202 -19.50 16.48 4.58
N ALA A 203 -19.63 17.63 5.25
CA ALA A 203 -20.15 18.88 4.70
C ALA A 203 -19.35 20.07 5.24
N PRO A 204 -19.26 21.18 4.48
CA PRO A 204 -18.55 22.38 4.90
C PRO A 204 -19.24 23.04 6.10
N ALA A 205 -18.46 23.71 6.96
CA ALA A 205 -18.95 24.44 8.13
C ALA A 205 -18.64 25.94 8.02
N PRO A 206 -19.28 26.69 7.09
CA PRO A 206 -18.92 28.07 6.78
C PRO A 206 -19.17 29.04 7.95
N ASP A 207 -20.10 28.74 8.85
CA ASP A 207 -20.39 29.60 10.01
C ASP A 207 -19.26 29.56 11.05
N GLN A 208 -18.62 28.41 11.22
CA GLN A 208 -17.53 28.17 12.18
C GLN A 208 -16.16 28.36 11.56
N LEU A 209 -16.01 28.05 10.26
CA LEU A 209 -14.76 28.13 9.50
C LEU A 209 -14.92 29.06 8.27
N PRO A 210 -15.31 30.34 8.43
CA PRO A 210 -15.54 31.24 7.30
C PRO A 210 -14.26 31.55 6.51
N TRP A 211 -13.10 31.33 7.11
CA TRP A 211 -11.78 31.53 6.52
C TRP A 211 -11.27 30.32 5.73
N TYR A 212 -11.83 29.13 5.95
CA TYR A 212 -11.37 27.91 5.27
C TYR A 212 -12.08 27.76 3.92
N THR A 213 -11.33 27.82 2.83
CA THR A 213 -11.85 27.69 1.45
C THR A 213 -11.64 26.31 0.85
N GLY A 214 -11.06 25.37 1.60
CA GLY A 214 -10.82 24.01 1.14
C GLY A 214 -12.07 23.14 1.18
N GLN A 215 -11.94 21.90 0.70
CA GLN A 215 -13.02 20.92 0.75
C GLN A 215 -13.14 20.31 2.15
N PRO A 216 -14.33 19.78 2.53
CA PRO A 216 -14.48 18.90 3.69
C PRO A 216 -13.56 17.68 3.63
N LEU A 217 -13.42 16.96 4.76
CA LEU A 217 -12.51 15.82 4.84
C LEU A 217 -12.79 14.75 3.79
N LEU A 218 -14.02 14.23 3.70
CA LEU A 218 -14.36 13.16 2.73
C LEU A 218 -14.19 13.62 1.29
N ASP A 219 -14.56 14.86 0.98
CA ASP A 219 -14.39 15.44 -0.36
C ASP A 219 -12.93 15.63 -0.75
N SER A 220 -12.09 15.98 0.22
CA SER A 220 -10.64 16.03 0.02
C SER A 220 -10.06 14.66 -0.30
N LEU A 221 -10.69 13.57 0.14
CA LEU A 221 -10.29 12.23 -0.27
C LEU A 221 -10.72 11.98 -1.73
N HIS A 222 -11.94 12.37 -2.15
CA HIS A 222 -12.55 11.98 -3.44
C HIS A 222 -11.64 12.15 -4.66
N GLY A 223 -10.92 13.26 -4.77
CA GLY A 223 -10.02 13.53 -5.90
C GLY A 223 -8.75 12.69 -5.93
N ILE A 224 -8.37 12.08 -4.80
CA ILE A 224 -7.12 11.35 -4.64
C ILE A 224 -7.31 9.91 -5.11
N GLY A 225 -6.42 9.45 -6.01
CA GLY A 225 -6.43 8.10 -6.59
C GLY A 225 -6.91 8.05 -8.05
N GLN A 226 -7.94 8.83 -8.41
CA GLN A 226 -8.48 8.87 -9.77
C GLN A 226 -7.49 9.43 -10.81
N GLU A 227 -6.65 10.39 -10.42
CA GLU A 227 -5.60 10.92 -11.30
C GLU A 227 -4.44 9.94 -11.50
N ARG A 228 -4.08 9.16 -10.46
CA ARG A 228 -2.94 8.23 -10.51
C ARG A 228 -3.24 7.01 -11.38
N ALA A 229 -4.46 6.48 -11.33
CA ALA A 229 -4.88 5.40 -12.22
C ALA A 229 -4.80 5.78 -13.72
N ARG A 230 -5.04 7.07 -14.04
CA ARG A 230 -5.07 7.58 -15.42
C ARG A 230 -3.70 7.96 -16.00
N SER A 231 -2.67 8.16 -15.17
CA SER A 231 -1.33 8.58 -15.62
C SER A 231 -0.19 7.63 -15.22
N ALA A 232 -0.49 6.43 -14.72
CA ALA A 232 0.53 5.50 -14.24
C ALA A 232 1.11 4.62 -15.35
N LEU A 233 2.32 4.13 -15.11
CA LEU A 233 3.03 3.18 -15.98
C LEU A 233 2.17 1.93 -16.19
N LEU A 234 1.97 1.50 -17.44
CA LEU A 234 1.22 0.28 -17.72
C LEU A 234 2.06 -0.94 -17.31
N ARG A 235 1.52 -1.73 -16.38
CA ARG A 235 2.10 -2.99 -15.88
C ARG A 235 1.02 -4.06 -15.87
N PHE A 236 1.20 -5.09 -16.69
CA PHE A 236 0.30 -6.24 -16.73
C PHE A 236 1.02 -7.48 -16.19
N ALA A 237 0.52 -8.03 -15.08
CA ALA A 237 1.11 -9.19 -14.43
C ALA A 237 0.55 -10.48 -15.00
N VAL A 238 1.41 -11.30 -15.62
CA VAL A 238 1.03 -12.58 -16.22
C VAL A 238 0.91 -13.63 -15.12
N GLN A 239 -0.29 -14.20 -14.98
CA GLN A 239 -0.57 -15.26 -14.01
C GLN A 239 -0.51 -16.64 -14.65
N ALA A 240 -0.99 -16.76 -15.89
CA ALA A 240 -0.97 -18.00 -16.65
C ALA A 240 -1.09 -17.74 -18.15
N VAL A 241 -0.72 -18.73 -18.95
CA VAL A 241 -1.14 -18.81 -20.35
C VAL A 241 -2.04 -20.02 -20.52
N VAL A 242 -3.26 -19.77 -21.01
CA VAL A 242 -4.33 -20.78 -21.07
C VAL A 242 -4.90 -20.92 -22.47
N GLY A 243 -5.41 -22.11 -22.79
CA GLY A 243 -6.07 -22.41 -24.06
C GLY A 243 -5.24 -23.25 -25.03
N PRO A 244 -5.86 -23.68 -26.14
CA PRO A 244 -5.22 -24.56 -27.11
C PRO A 244 -4.15 -23.81 -27.94
N PRO A 245 -3.19 -24.54 -28.53
CA PRO A 245 -2.22 -23.95 -29.45
C PRO A 245 -2.89 -23.15 -30.57
N GLY A 246 -2.41 -21.93 -30.85
CA GLY A 246 -2.98 -21.03 -31.86
C GLY A 246 -4.18 -20.17 -31.40
N ALA A 247 -4.73 -20.42 -30.21
CA ALA A 247 -5.74 -19.57 -29.58
C ALA A 247 -5.46 -19.38 -28.07
N ARG A 248 -4.17 -19.33 -27.73
CA ARG A 248 -3.71 -19.10 -26.36
C ARG A 248 -4.06 -17.70 -25.91
N ARG A 249 -4.38 -17.58 -24.62
CA ARG A 249 -4.66 -16.33 -23.94
C ARG A 249 -3.71 -16.16 -22.78
N ILE A 250 -3.14 -14.97 -22.67
CA ILE A 250 -2.42 -14.57 -21.46
C ILE A 250 -3.48 -14.19 -20.44
N ALA A 251 -3.61 -14.98 -19.38
CA ALA A 251 -4.45 -14.65 -18.24
C ALA A 251 -3.60 -13.87 -17.22
N GLY A 252 -4.09 -12.73 -16.80
CA GLY A 252 -3.36 -11.88 -15.87
C GLY A 252 -4.20 -10.74 -15.36
N ARG A 253 -3.52 -9.82 -14.67
CA ARG A 253 -4.15 -8.66 -14.06
C ARG A 253 -3.44 -7.38 -14.50
N THR A 254 -4.22 -6.36 -14.84
CA THR A 254 -3.70 -5.02 -15.05
C THR A 254 -3.39 -4.42 -13.69
N GLU A 255 -2.12 -4.33 -13.33
CA GLU A 255 -1.69 -3.83 -12.02
C GLU A 255 -1.69 -2.29 -11.98
N SER A 256 -1.32 -1.67 -13.08
CA SER A 256 -1.21 -0.22 -13.21
C SER A 256 -1.36 0.19 -14.67
N GLY A 257 -1.79 1.44 -14.92
CA GLY A 257 -2.06 2.00 -16.24
C GLY A 257 -3.25 1.36 -16.97
N THR A 258 -3.57 1.89 -18.15
CA THR A 258 -4.68 1.39 -18.98
C THR A 258 -4.15 0.57 -20.16
N LEU A 259 -4.60 -0.68 -20.27
CA LEU A 259 -4.29 -1.57 -21.38
C LEU A 259 -5.35 -1.43 -22.49
N ARG A 260 -4.94 -1.39 -23.75
CA ARG A 260 -5.82 -1.33 -24.92
C ARG A 260 -5.45 -2.36 -25.98
N PRO A 261 -6.44 -2.87 -26.75
CA PRO A 261 -6.16 -3.64 -27.96
C PRO A 261 -5.23 -2.88 -28.91
N GLY A 262 -4.37 -3.62 -29.62
CA GLY A 262 -3.37 -3.11 -30.54
C GLY A 262 -2.04 -2.70 -29.90
N GLN A 263 -1.95 -2.61 -28.57
CA GLN A 263 -0.70 -2.26 -27.90
C GLN A 263 0.34 -3.38 -28.00
N THR A 264 1.58 -3.00 -28.27
CA THR A 264 2.74 -3.89 -28.13
C THR A 264 3.23 -3.83 -26.70
N LEU A 265 3.45 -4.98 -26.09
CA LEU A 265 4.02 -5.12 -24.75
C LEU A 265 5.33 -5.91 -24.85
N THR A 266 6.25 -5.60 -23.94
CA THR A 266 7.54 -6.27 -23.76
C THR A 266 7.56 -6.90 -22.38
N GLY A 267 7.95 -8.17 -22.30
CA GLY A 267 8.12 -8.90 -21.06
C GLY A 267 9.44 -8.59 -20.36
N THR A 268 9.56 -9.07 -19.13
CA THR A 268 10.79 -9.03 -18.32
C THR A 268 11.95 -9.78 -18.95
N ASP A 269 11.64 -10.76 -19.80
CA ASP A 269 12.56 -11.52 -20.63
C ASP A 269 13.03 -10.76 -21.88
N GLY A 270 12.47 -9.58 -22.14
CA GLY A 270 12.73 -8.76 -23.33
C GLY A 270 11.95 -9.20 -24.57
N GLU A 271 11.15 -10.25 -24.48
CA GLU A 271 10.33 -10.72 -25.58
C GLU A 271 9.09 -9.83 -25.77
N ARG A 272 8.56 -9.77 -27.00
CA ARG A 272 7.44 -8.88 -27.34
C ARG A 272 6.20 -9.65 -27.74
N CYS A 273 5.06 -9.14 -27.30
CA CYS A 273 3.75 -9.58 -27.77
C CYS A 273 2.87 -8.38 -28.14
N VAL A 274 1.88 -8.60 -29.00
CA VAL A 274 0.90 -7.59 -29.39
C VAL A 274 -0.47 -8.04 -28.93
N VAL A 275 -1.18 -7.19 -28.20
CA VAL A 275 -2.53 -7.48 -27.69
C VAL A 275 -3.53 -7.34 -28.83
N ARG A 276 -4.23 -8.41 -29.19
CA ARG A 276 -5.29 -8.39 -30.20
C ARG A 276 -6.64 -8.00 -29.60
N THR A 277 -7.02 -8.70 -28.53
CA THR A 277 -8.28 -8.48 -27.82
C THR A 277 -8.04 -8.61 -26.33
N ILE A 278 -8.89 -7.91 -25.58
CA ILE A 278 -8.97 -8.02 -24.12
C ILE A 278 -10.32 -8.66 -23.82
N GLU A 279 -10.33 -9.72 -23.02
CA GLU A 279 -11.50 -10.55 -22.82
C GLU A 279 -11.72 -10.80 -21.31
N ARG A 280 -12.99 -10.74 -20.88
CA ARG A 280 -13.43 -11.27 -19.58
C ARG A 280 -14.30 -12.49 -19.81
N PHE A 281 -14.24 -13.43 -18.88
CA PHE A 281 -14.96 -14.70 -19.03
C PHE A 281 -16.48 -14.46 -19.09
N GLY A 282 -17.12 -14.87 -20.18
CA GLY A 282 -18.57 -14.72 -20.37
C GLY A 282 -19.02 -13.33 -20.83
N GLU A 283 -18.09 -12.41 -21.09
CA GLU A 283 -18.38 -11.04 -21.54
C GLU A 283 -17.89 -10.81 -22.98
N ALA A 284 -18.38 -9.73 -23.60
CA ALA A 284 -17.84 -9.26 -24.87
C ALA A 284 -16.39 -8.76 -24.70
N ALA A 285 -15.64 -8.69 -25.80
CA ALA A 285 -14.30 -8.11 -25.78
C ALA A 285 -14.33 -6.66 -25.30
N LEU A 286 -13.39 -6.30 -24.45
CA LEU A 286 -13.28 -4.99 -23.82
C LEU A 286 -12.47 -4.03 -24.72
N GLU A 287 -12.88 -2.75 -24.73
CA GLU A 287 -12.13 -1.68 -25.42
C GLU A 287 -10.85 -1.28 -24.67
N LYS A 288 -10.82 -1.53 -23.35
CA LYS A 288 -9.68 -1.29 -22.47
C LYS A 288 -9.79 -2.15 -21.20
N ALA A 289 -8.67 -2.40 -20.54
CA ALA A 289 -8.62 -2.87 -19.16
C ALA A 289 -7.96 -1.81 -18.27
N GLU A 290 -8.54 -1.58 -17.12
CA GLU A 290 -8.09 -0.61 -16.12
C GLU A 290 -7.33 -1.32 -14.97
N PRO A 291 -6.58 -0.58 -14.14
CA PRO A 291 -5.95 -1.13 -12.96
C PRO A 291 -6.98 -1.86 -12.09
N GLY A 292 -6.66 -3.10 -11.71
CA GLY A 292 -7.56 -3.96 -10.95
C GLY A 292 -8.16 -5.11 -11.75
N ASP A 293 -8.29 -4.93 -13.06
CA ASP A 293 -8.97 -5.87 -13.94
C ASP A 293 -8.19 -7.15 -14.15
N SER A 294 -8.81 -8.28 -13.81
CA SER A 294 -8.34 -9.62 -14.22
C SER A 294 -8.93 -9.95 -15.59
N VAL A 295 -8.08 -10.07 -16.61
CA VAL A 295 -8.49 -10.25 -18.01
C VAL A 295 -7.64 -11.30 -18.73
N GLY A 296 -8.22 -11.88 -19.77
CA GLY A 296 -7.51 -12.69 -20.76
C GLY A 296 -7.15 -11.86 -21.98
N LEU A 297 -5.91 -11.97 -22.44
CA LEU A 297 -5.43 -11.29 -23.64
C LEU A 297 -5.23 -12.30 -24.76
N LEU A 298 -5.93 -12.13 -25.87
CA LEU A 298 -5.51 -12.77 -27.11
C LEU A 298 -4.33 -11.98 -27.65
N PHE A 299 -3.27 -12.67 -28.07
CA PHE A 299 -2.01 -12.02 -28.42
C PHE A 299 -1.35 -12.64 -29.66
N ASP A 300 -0.48 -11.85 -30.28
CA ASP A 300 0.51 -12.31 -31.25
C ASP A 300 1.92 -12.18 -30.70
N GLY A 301 2.83 -13.03 -31.18
CA GLY A 301 4.25 -12.95 -30.86
C GLY A 301 4.66 -13.96 -29.79
N ALA A 302 5.59 -13.55 -28.94
CA ALA A 302 6.14 -14.41 -27.90
C ALA A 302 5.12 -14.75 -26.82
N GLU A 303 5.21 -15.98 -26.32
CA GLU A 303 4.38 -16.44 -25.21
C GLU A 303 5.09 -16.18 -23.88
N PRO A 304 4.57 -15.26 -23.04
CA PRO A 304 5.22 -14.94 -21.78
C PRO A 304 5.06 -16.09 -20.78
N THR A 305 6.04 -16.22 -19.89
CA THR A 305 5.98 -17.18 -18.80
C THR A 305 5.18 -16.63 -17.61
N PRO A 306 4.50 -17.48 -16.81
CA PRO A 306 3.88 -17.06 -15.55
C PRO A 306 4.88 -16.33 -14.64
N GLY A 307 4.45 -15.21 -14.05
CA GLY A 307 5.30 -14.33 -13.26
C GLY A 307 5.99 -13.21 -14.06
N THR A 308 5.94 -13.27 -15.39
CA THR A 308 6.38 -12.16 -16.26
C THR A 308 5.50 -10.94 -16.03
N VAL A 309 6.12 -9.76 -16.03
CA VAL A 309 5.41 -8.48 -16.11
C VAL A 309 5.56 -7.96 -17.54
N LEU A 310 4.44 -7.55 -18.14
CA LEU A 310 4.40 -6.96 -19.48
C LEU A 310 4.24 -5.44 -19.36
N ALA A 311 4.99 -4.70 -20.17
CA ALA A 311 4.94 -3.23 -20.22
C ALA A 311 5.11 -2.69 -21.64
N PRO A 312 4.60 -1.50 -21.96
CA PRO A 312 4.88 -0.84 -23.23
C PRO A 312 6.38 -0.58 -23.44
N PRO A 313 6.89 -0.68 -24.69
CA PRO A 313 8.30 -0.41 -25.00
C PRO A 313 8.78 1.00 -24.64
N ASP A 314 7.89 1.99 -24.66
CA ASP A 314 8.15 3.39 -24.27
C ASP A 314 8.08 3.61 -22.75
N GLN A 315 7.68 2.59 -22.00
CA GLN A 315 7.59 2.59 -20.54
C GLN A 315 8.32 1.35 -19.98
N PRO A 316 9.63 1.20 -20.26
CA PRO A 316 10.35 -0.03 -19.99
C PRO A 316 10.32 -0.40 -18.50
N LEU A 317 10.38 -1.70 -18.24
CA LEU A 317 10.53 -2.23 -16.89
C LEU A 317 11.95 -1.94 -16.39
N THR A 318 12.06 -1.49 -15.15
CA THR A 318 13.37 -1.49 -14.49
C THR A 318 13.62 -2.91 -13.98
N THR A 319 14.62 -3.59 -14.54
CA THR A 319 15.02 -4.95 -14.15
C THR A 319 16.40 -4.94 -13.54
N GLY A 320 16.66 -5.85 -12.61
CA GLY A 320 17.98 -5.99 -12.02
C GLY A 320 18.05 -7.09 -10.98
N ARG A 321 19.27 -7.40 -10.57
CA ARG A 321 19.57 -8.45 -9.59
C ARG A 321 19.84 -7.90 -8.20
N VAL A 322 20.05 -6.59 -8.07
CA VAL A 322 20.25 -5.94 -6.77
C VAL A 322 19.10 -5.00 -6.51
N TRP A 323 18.37 -5.26 -5.43
CA TRP A 323 17.29 -4.40 -4.99
C TRP A 323 17.72 -3.71 -3.70
N HIS A 324 17.74 -2.38 -3.72
CA HIS A 324 17.83 -1.54 -2.54
C HIS A 324 16.42 -1.32 -2.05
N ILE A 325 16.13 -1.83 -0.86
CA ILE A 325 14.77 -1.92 -0.37
C ILE A 325 14.69 -1.46 1.07
N ARG A 326 13.47 -1.14 1.47
CA ARG A 326 13.10 -0.97 2.86
C ARG A 326 12.06 -2.02 3.24
N ILE A 327 12.23 -2.60 4.42
CA ILE A 327 11.32 -3.64 4.94
C ILE A 327 10.78 -3.31 6.33
N LEU A 328 9.61 -3.89 6.61
CA LEU A 328 9.10 -4.15 7.95
C LEU A 328 9.15 -5.65 8.19
N SER A 329 9.91 -6.09 9.19
CA SER A 329 9.94 -7.49 9.60
C SER A 329 8.63 -7.88 10.28
N THR A 330 7.97 -8.91 9.75
CA THR A 330 6.67 -9.42 10.23
C THR A 330 6.78 -10.78 10.92
N SER A 331 7.95 -11.42 10.88
CA SER A 331 8.18 -12.73 11.49
C SER A 331 8.68 -12.61 12.94
N ASP A 332 7.95 -13.24 13.85
CA ASP A 332 8.30 -13.41 15.26
C ASP A 332 9.16 -14.67 15.51
N THR A 333 9.27 -15.54 14.50
CA THR A 333 9.96 -16.83 14.61
C THR A 333 11.34 -16.83 13.94
N LYS A 334 11.57 -15.94 12.98
CA LYS A 334 12.83 -15.88 12.23
C LYS A 334 13.30 -14.43 12.08
N THR A 335 14.55 -14.18 12.45
CA THR A 335 15.25 -12.92 12.18
C THR A 335 15.90 -12.97 10.79
N LEU A 336 16.14 -11.81 10.15
CA LEU A 336 16.83 -11.72 8.87
C LEU A 336 18.28 -11.25 9.07
N ALA A 337 19.25 -12.13 8.85
CA ALA A 337 20.68 -11.83 8.88
C ALA A 337 21.25 -11.67 7.46
N GLU A 338 22.40 -11.01 7.34
CA GLU A 338 23.18 -11.04 6.09
C GLU A 338 23.54 -12.49 5.72
N GLY A 339 23.40 -12.81 4.45
CA GLY A 339 23.56 -14.17 3.90
C GLY A 339 22.32 -15.05 3.98
N ASP A 340 21.26 -14.66 4.69
CA ASP A 340 20.04 -15.45 4.77
C ASP A 340 19.35 -15.55 3.41
N ARG A 341 18.95 -16.79 3.05
CA ARG A 341 18.13 -17.08 1.87
C ARG A 341 16.67 -16.72 2.11
N CYS A 342 16.07 -16.12 1.08
CA CYS A 342 14.66 -15.76 1.05
C CYS A 342 14.12 -15.83 -0.38
N VAL A 343 12.80 -15.74 -0.52
CA VAL A 343 12.12 -15.59 -1.80
C VAL A 343 11.42 -14.25 -1.82
N VAL A 344 11.73 -13.42 -2.81
CA VAL A 344 10.99 -12.19 -3.07
C VAL A 344 9.76 -12.55 -3.88
N ARG A 345 8.57 -12.16 -3.42
CA ARG A 345 7.31 -12.25 -4.16
C ARG A 345 6.84 -10.84 -4.52
N TYR A 346 6.62 -10.60 -5.80
CA TYR A 346 6.22 -9.30 -6.36
C TYR A 346 5.17 -9.53 -7.45
N ALA A 347 4.12 -8.70 -7.52
CA ALA A 347 3.01 -8.88 -8.47
C ALA A 347 2.55 -10.37 -8.58
N ALA A 348 2.70 -10.99 -9.76
CA ALA A 348 2.45 -12.42 -9.98
C ALA A 348 3.73 -13.30 -9.98
N GLY A 349 4.90 -12.70 -9.82
CA GLY A 349 6.21 -13.35 -9.92
C GLY A 349 6.87 -13.64 -8.58
N SER A 350 7.92 -14.44 -8.63
CA SER A 350 8.81 -14.67 -7.50
C SER A 350 10.26 -14.86 -7.96
N ALA A 351 11.20 -14.51 -7.09
CA ALA A 351 12.62 -14.68 -7.35
C ALA A 351 13.35 -15.10 -6.05
N PRO A 352 14.11 -16.21 -6.06
CA PRO A 352 15.02 -16.53 -4.97
C PRO A 352 16.07 -15.43 -4.81
N ALA A 353 16.42 -15.13 -3.56
CA ALA A 353 17.35 -14.08 -3.20
C ALA A 353 18.09 -14.41 -1.90
N TYR A 354 19.06 -13.57 -1.56
CA TYR A 354 19.63 -13.51 -0.22
C TYR A 354 19.82 -12.07 0.23
N VAL A 355 19.87 -11.88 1.55
CA VAL A 355 20.23 -10.59 2.17
C VAL A 355 21.71 -10.33 1.94
N GLU A 356 22.03 -9.44 1.00
CA GLU A 356 23.41 -9.09 0.66
C GLU A 356 24.04 -8.21 1.73
N HIS A 357 23.28 -7.23 2.22
CA HIS A 357 23.77 -6.28 3.22
C HIS A 357 22.61 -5.61 3.97
N ILE A 358 22.78 -5.32 5.25
CA ILE A 358 21.84 -4.53 6.06
C ILE A 358 22.44 -3.13 6.27
N ASP A 359 21.90 -2.13 5.58
CA ASP A 359 22.45 -0.75 5.63
C ASP A 359 22.10 -0.04 6.94
N SER A 360 20.88 -0.26 7.43
CA SER A 360 20.46 0.25 8.73
C SER A 360 19.22 -0.44 9.27
N ARG A 361 19.09 -0.40 10.59
CA ARG A 361 17.93 -0.92 11.32
C ARG A 361 17.32 0.17 12.18
N TRP A 362 16.01 0.11 12.35
CA TRP A 362 15.28 0.99 13.25
C TRP A 362 14.30 0.18 14.07
N ASN A 363 14.21 0.55 15.34
CA ASN A 363 13.16 0.05 16.19
C ASN A 363 11.81 0.59 15.70
N SER A 364 10.82 -0.26 15.42
CA SER A 364 9.54 0.26 14.94
C SER A 364 8.82 1.14 15.94
N SER A 365 8.93 0.83 17.24
CA SER A 365 8.26 1.56 18.31
C SER A 365 8.79 2.99 18.50
N THR A 366 10.11 3.16 18.42
CA THR A 366 10.75 4.46 18.66
C THR A 366 11.19 5.17 17.39
N LEU A 367 11.29 4.45 16.27
CA LEU A 367 12.02 4.83 15.06
C LEU A 367 13.44 5.32 15.31
N ALA A 368 14.00 5.02 16.48
CA ALA A 368 15.40 5.27 16.75
C ALA A 368 16.21 4.31 15.88
N ARG A 369 17.23 4.86 15.22
CA ARG A 369 18.22 4.05 14.53
C ARG A 369 18.91 3.15 15.55
N LEU A 370 18.91 1.86 15.27
CA LEU A 370 19.66 0.90 16.05
C LEU A 370 21.13 1.01 15.64
N THR A 371 22.00 1.26 16.61
CA THR A 371 23.44 1.47 16.40
C THR A 371 24.24 0.17 16.44
N GLU A 372 23.64 -0.90 16.94
CA GLU A 372 24.26 -2.23 16.99
C GLU A 372 23.99 -2.98 15.69
N ASP A 373 25.06 -3.48 15.06
CA ASP A 373 24.96 -4.40 13.95
C ASP A 373 24.30 -5.72 14.39
N GLY A 374 23.60 -6.37 13.47
CA GLY A 374 22.93 -7.64 13.75
C GLY A 374 21.71 -7.87 12.86
N PRO A 375 21.03 -9.01 13.05
CA PRO A 375 19.91 -9.38 12.20
C PRO A 375 18.69 -8.50 12.48
N VAL A 376 17.87 -8.28 11.45
CA VAL A 376 16.59 -7.61 11.55
C VAL A 376 15.63 -8.49 12.34
N ARG A 377 15.14 -8.00 13.47
CA ARG A 377 14.23 -8.72 14.37
C ARG A 377 12.78 -8.41 14.05
N PHE A 378 11.88 -9.16 14.69
CA PHE A 378 10.44 -8.92 14.60
C PHE A 378 10.11 -7.46 14.89
N THR A 379 9.25 -6.85 14.06
CA THR A 379 8.87 -5.44 14.17
C THR A 379 10.05 -4.47 14.07
N GLU A 380 11.18 -4.84 13.49
CA GLU A 380 12.19 -3.85 13.11
C GLU A 380 11.97 -3.43 11.66
N PHE A 381 12.26 -2.15 11.40
CA PHE A 381 12.44 -1.65 10.05
C PHE A 381 13.90 -1.81 9.66
N ALA A 382 14.14 -2.10 8.39
CA ALA A 382 15.51 -2.14 7.87
C ALA A 382 15.58 -1.65 6.43
N ASP A 383 16.67 -0.96 6.14
CA ASP A 383 17.11 -0.63 4.79
C ASP A 383 18.18 -1.66 4.48
N LEU A 384 17.99 -2.40 3.40
CA LEU A 384 18.85 -3.52 3.07
C LEU A 384 18.98 -3.69 1.56
N ARG A 385 20.03 -4.40 1.17
CA ARG A 385 20.28 -4.82 -0.21
C ARG A 385 19.97 -6.30 -0.34
N LEU A 386 19.06 -6.63 -1.26
CA LEU A 386 18.83 -8.01 -1.68
C LEU A 386 19.57 -8.29 -2.97
N ARG A 387 20.18 -9.46 -3.03
CA ARG A 387 20.69 -10.02 -4.27
C ARG A 387 19.80 -11.16 -4.72
N LEU A 388 19.21 -11.00 -5.90
CA LEU A 388 18.37 -12.01 -6.55
C LEU A 388 19.21 -12.95 -7.42
N ASP A 389 18.83 -14.22 -7.42
CA ASP A 389 19.48 -15.25 -8.23
C ASP A 389 19.22 -15.00 -9.73
N THR A 390 18.06 -14.47 -10.09
CA THR A 390 17.71 -14.03 -11.45
C THR A 390 17.25 -12.57 -11.43
N ALA A 391 17.50 -11.85 -12.53
CA ALA A 391 17.00 -10.48 -12.64
C ALA A 391 15.47 -10.47 -12.59
N ALA A 392 14.90 -9.56 -11.82
CA ALA A 392 13.46 -9.39 -11.68
C ALA A 392 13.08 -7.93 -11.89
N PRO A 393 11.86 -7.65 -12.39
CA PRO A 393 11.38 -6.28 -12.51
C PRO A 393 10.99 -5.73 -11.14
N ALA A 394 11.31 -4.47 -10.91
CA ALA A 394 10.68 -3.67 -9.88
C ALA A 394 10.69 -2.19 -10.28
N ASP A 395 9.56 -1.53 -10.10
CA ASP A 395 9.51 -0.07 -10.19
C ASP A 395 9.71 0.52 -8.79
N ARG A 396 9.99 1.83 -8.70
CA ARG A 396 9.92 2.50 -7.40
C ARG A 396 8.46 2.58 -6.98
N VAL A 397 8.18 2.45 -5.69
CA VAL A 397 6.79 2.50 -5.17
C VAL A 397 6.05 3.79 -5.53
N ARG A 398 6.79 4.90 -5.70
CA ARG A 398 6.23 6.18 -6.15
C ARG A 398 5.78 6.17 -7.62
N ASP A 399 6.45 5.39 -8.47
CA ASP A 399 6.20 5.32 -9.91
C ASP A 399 5.11 4.27 -10.21
N CYS A 400 5.18 3.10 -9.56
CA CYS A 400 4.15 2.06 -9.59
C CYS A 400 4.10 1.35 -8.23
N VAL A 401 2.99 1.50 -7.50
CA VAL A 401 2.82 0.96 -6.16
C VAL A 401 2.83 -0.57 -6.17
N GLN A 402 2.16 -1.16 -7.16
CA GLN A 402 1.94 -2.59 -7.29
C GLN A 402 3.25 -3.35 -7.59
N LEU A 403 4.15 -2.74 -8.36
CA LEU A 403 5.45 -3.34 -8.70
C LEU A 403 6.59 -2.85 -7.78
N GLY A 404 6.36 -1.81 -6.99
CA GLY A 404 7.29 -1.34 -5.98
C GLY A 404 7.08 -1.94 -4.60
N ARG A 405 5.99 -2.68 -4.36
CA ARG A 405 5.75 -3.46 -3.13
C ARG A 405 6.10 -4.93 -3.35
N PHE A 406 6.67 -5.58 -2.34
CA PHE A 406 6.95 -7.01 -2.36
C PHE A 406 6.81 -7.63 -0.96
N MET A 407 6.77 -8.95 -0.92
CA MET A 407 6.86 -9.75 0.30
C MET A 407 8.14 -10.57 0.27
N LEU A 408 8.86 -10.62 1.40
CA LEU A 408 9.91 -11.61 1.62
C LEU A 408 9.31 -12.83 2.28
N CYS A 409 9.59 -13.99 1.72
CA CYS A 409 9.19 -15.27 2.26
C CYS A 409 10.43 -16.12 2.59
N ASP A 410 10.28 -17.06 3.53
CA ASP A 410 11.20 -18.19 3.63
C ASP A 410 10.97 -19.19 2.48
N GLU A 411 11.79 -20.24 2.44
CA GLU A 411 11.70 -21.30 1.44
C GLU A 411 10.38 -22.09 1.52
N ASP A 412 9.76 -22.12 2.71
CA ASP A 412 8.44 -22.74 2.96
C ASP A 412 7.28 -21.81 2.53
N GLY A 413 7.57 -20.58 2.10
CA GLY A 413 6.58 -19.59 1.69
C GLY A 413 5.96 -18.78 2.84
N ARG A 414 6.47 -18.88 4.07
CA ARG A 414 6.02 -18.05 5.20
C ARG A 414 6.53 -16.63 5.06
N ALA A 415 5.68 -15.63 5.31
CA ALA A 415 6.04 -14.22 5.23
C ALA A 415 7.05 -13.85 6.34
N LEU A 416 8.23 -13.37 5.93
CA LEU A 416 9.29 -12.85 6.78
C LEU A 416 9.18 -11.34 6.95
N ALA A 417 8.89 -10.63 5.87
CA ALA A 417 8.79 -9.19 5.86
C ALA A 417 7.92 -8.69 4.70
N LEU A 418 7.42 -7.46 4.85
CA LEU A 418 6.83 -6.67 3.77
C LEU A 418 7.80 -5.56 3.43
N GLY A 419 7.90 -5.20 2.15
CA GLY A 419 8.84 -4.15 1.77
C GLY A 419 8.47 -3.37 0.53
N VAL A 420 9.22 -2.28 0.36
CA VAL A 420 9.13 -1.36 -0.77
C VAL A 420 10.50 -1.23 -1.44
N VAL A 421 10.48 -1.10 -2.76
CA VAL A 421 11.69 -0.94 -3.57
C VAL A 421 12.03 0.54 -3.72
N ASP A 422 13.22 0.90 -3.27
CA ASP A 422 13.77 2.26 -3.42
C ASP A 422 14.50 2.39 -4.76
N ARG A 423 15.32 1.38 -5.09
CA ARG A 423 16.13 1.37 -6.32
C ARG A 423 16.50 -0.05 -6.73
N VAL A 424 16.61 -0.27 -8.04
CA VAL A 424 17.09 -1.51 -8.64
C VAL A 424 18.37 -1.23 -9.42
N GLU A 425 19.34 -2.14 -9.33
CA GLU A 425 20.56 -2.10 -10.12
C GLU A 425 20.71 -3.40 -10.94
N ASP A 426 21.04 -3.24 -12.21
CA ASP A 426 21.48 -4.33 -13.06
C ASP A 426 23.00 -4.44 -12.98
N THR A 427 23.49 -5.56 -12.42
CA THR A 427 24.93 -5.79 -12.26
C THR A 427 25.58 -6.28 -13.56
N GLU A 428 24.82 -6.53 -14.63
CA GLU A 428 25.34 -7.01 -15.92
C GLU A 428 25.54 -5.90 -16.97
N ALA A 429 25.20 -4.64 -16.65
CA ALA A 429 25.65 -3.48 -17.42
C ALA A 429 27.16 -3.30 -17.22
N ARG A 430 27.96 -4.08 -17.95
CA ARG A 430 29.41 -3.88 -18.11
C ARG A 430 29.67 -2.40 -18.33
N GLU A 431 30.52 -1.81 -17.49
CA GLU A 431 31.18 -0.55 -17.79
C GLU A 431 31.69 -0.61 -19.24
N PRO A 432 31.45 0.41 -20.08
CA PRO A 432 32.06 0.44 -21.40
C PRO A 432 33.57 0.42 -21.20
N ASP A 433 34.20 -0.67 -21.64
CA ASP A 433 35.62 -0.91 -21.56
C ASP A 433 36.36 0.22 -22.31
N VAL A 434 36.81 1.25 -21.57
CA VAL A 434 37.63 2.35 -22.11
C VAL A 434 39.06 1.84 -22.31
N ARG A 435 39.22 0.82 -23.17
CA ARG A 435 40.52 0.32 -23.62
C ARG A 435 40.43 -0.21 -25.06
N ASN A 436 40.29 0.69 -26.03
CA ASN A 436 41.11 0.67 -27.26
C ASN A 436 40.72 1.79 -28.22
N THR A 437 41.44 2.91 -28.16
CA THR A 437 41.59 3.83 -29.30
C THR A 437 42.88 4.64 -29.14
N LYS A 438 44.02 3.95 -29.10
CA LYS A 438 45.32 4.56 -29.43
C LYS A 438 46.19 3.57 -30.19
N GLN A 439 45.82 3.30 -31.44
CA GLN A 439 46.78 2.95 -32.48
C GLN A 439 46.31 3.55 -33.80
N GLY A 440 47.12 4.45 -34.39
CA GLY A 440 47.03 4.74 -35.82
C GLY A 440 47.26 6.19 -36.23
N LYS A 441 48.54 6.51 -36.51
CA LYS A 441 49.03 7.38 -37.61
C LYS A 441 49.14 8.90 -37.37
N GLY A 442 50.29 9.32 -36.82
CA GLY A 442 51.22 10.22 -37.55
C GLY A 442 52.34 9.31 -38.09
N THR A 443 52.98 9.48 -39.25
CA THR A 443 53.44 10.67 -40.00
C THR A 443 53.78 10.15 -41.44
N PRO A 444 54.41 10.88 -42.40
CA PRO A 444 55.13 12.16 -42.35
C PRO A 444 54.35 13.37 -42.85
#